data_AF-A0A6B3FII2-F1
#
_entry.id   AF-A0A6B3FII2-F1
#
_cell.length_a   1.000
_cell.length_b   1.000
_cell.length_c   1.000
_cell.angle_alpha   90.00
_cell.angle_beta   90.00
_cell.angle_gamma   90.00
#
_symmetry.space_group_name_H-M   'P 1'
#
loop_
_entity.id
_entity.type
_entity.pdbx_description
1 polymer ?
#
loop_
_entity_poly.entity_id
_entity_poly.type
_entity_poly.pdbx_seq_one_letter_code
_entity_poly.pdbx_strand_id
1 'polypeptide(L)' 'TWNDYEIKVVDQHYEIYRNGVLINEFDNTGGQLFEPPRGDDPGTDGRRFASGYIGLQVHGVTDVISYRD' A
#
# COMPACT_ATOMS: atom_id res chain seq x y z
N THR A 1 6.91 19.04 7.67
CA THR A 1 6.58 18.45 8.98
C THR A 1 6.75 16.95 8.87
N TRP A 2 6.83 16.23 10.00
CA TRP A 2 6.89 14.76 9.99
C TRP A 2 5.48 14.17 10.05
N ASN A 3 5.28 13.01 9.43
CA ASN A 3 4.08 12.20 9.58
C ASN A 3 4.50 10.78 9.91
N ASP A 4 3.85 10.19 10.89
CA ASP A 4 4.06 8.79 11.24
C ASP A 4 3.05 7.96 10.44
N TYR A 5 3.54 6.89 9.82
CA TYR A 5 2.70 5.92 9.14
C TYR A 5 2.90 4.55 9.78
N GLU A 6 1.80 3.87 10.08
CA GLU A 6 1.80 2.46 10.46
C GLU A 6 0.99 1.71 9.41
N ILE A 7 1.61 0.68 8.82
CA ILE A 7 0.98 -0.21 7.85
C ILE A 7 0.90 -1.58 8.49
N LYS A 8 -0.31 -2.07 8.75
CA LYS A 8 -0.53 -3.41 9.27
C LYS A 8 -1.02 -4.31 8.15
N VAL A 9 -0.34 -5.44 7.99
CA VAL A 9 -0.73 -6.49 7.07
C VAL A 9 -0.78 -7.78 7.87
N VAL A 10 -2.00 -8.21 8.22
CA VAL A 10 -2.24 -9.49 8.88
C VAL A 10 -3.05 -10.34 7.92
N ASP A 11 -2.47 -11.45 7.50
CA ASP A 11 -2.97 -12.28 6.40
C ASP A 11 -3.20 -11.48 5.11
N GLN A 12 -4.44 -11.15 4.78
CA GLN A 12 -4.82 -10.34 3.62
C GLN A 12 -5.66 -9.12 4.02
N HIS A 13 -5.65 -8.76 5.31
CA HIS A 13 -6.30 -7.57 5.84
C HIS A 13 -5.26 -6.46 6.01
N TYR A 14 -5.54 -5.31 5.39
CA TYR A 14 -4.64 -4.17 5.31
C TYR A 14 -5.24 -2.98 6.05
N GLU A 15 -4.44 -2.37 6.92
CA GLU A 15 -4.79 -1.12 7.58
C GLU A 15 -3.66 -0.11 7.41
N ILE A 16 -4.02 1.15 7.15
CA ILE A 16 -3.08 2.27 7.07
C ILE A 16 -3.49 3.31 8.08
N TYR A 17 -2.57 3.59 9.01
CA TYR A 17 -2.70 4.65 9.98
C TYR A 17 -1.76 5.79 9.62
N ARG A 18 -2.24 7.03 9.75
CA ARG A 18 -1.43 8.24 9.64
C ARG A 18 -1.57 9.03 10.93
N ASN A 19 -0.44 9.31 11.58
CA ASN A 19 -0.38 10.02 12.86
C ASN A 19 -1.34 9.38 13.90
N GLY A 20 -1.37 8.05 13.95
CA GLY A 20 -2.24 7.27 14.84
C GLY A 20 -3.72 7.16 14.42
N VAL A 21 -4.13 7.76 13.30
CA VAL A 21 -5.53 7.73 12.80
C VAL A 21 -5.65 6.74 11.65
N LEU A 22 -6.58 5.79 11.72
CA LEU A 22 -6.92 4.89 10.62
C LEU A 22 -7.49 5.72 9.44
N ILE A 23 -6.82 5.69 8.30
CA ILE A 23 -7.22 6.42 7.09
C ILE A 23 -7.59 5.50 5.93
N ASN A 24 -7.23 4.22 6.01
CA ASN A 24 -7.60 3.23 5.02
C ASN A 24 -7.64 1.83 5.64
N GLU A 25 -8.63 1.06 5.23
CA GLU A 25 -8.81 -0.34 5.59
C GLU A 25 -9.26 -1.09 4.32
N PHE A 26 -8.67 -2.25 4.08
CA PHE A 26 -8.93 -3.02 2.86
C PHE A 26 -8.70 -4.52 3.06
N ASP A 27 -9.70 -5.31 2.66
CA ASP A 27 -9.57 -6.76 2.54
C ASP A 27 -9.15 -7.14 1.12
N ASN A 28 -7.93 -7.68 0.98
CA ASN A 28 -7.34 -8.12 -0.28
C ASN A 28 -7.87 -9.50 -0.70
N THR A 29 -9.18 -9.58 -0.91
CA THR A 29 -9.86 -10.79 -1.39
C THR A 29 -9.61 -11.01 -2.87
N GLY A 30 -9.63 -12.27 -3.33
CA GLY A 30 -9.42 -12.58 -4.75
C GLY A 30 -10.52 -12.04 -5.67
N GLY A 31 -10.17 -11.74 -6.92
CA GLY A 31 -11.10 -11.27 -7.96
C GLY A 31 -11.48 -9.78 -7.92
N GLN A 32 -10.88 -8.98 -7.05
CA GLN A 32 -11.09 -7.52 -7.04
C GLN A 32 -10.20 -6.86 -8.11
N LEU A 33 -10.82 -5.99 -8.92
CA LEU A 33 -10.16 -5.27 -10.00
C LEU A 33 -10.00 -3.79 -9.64
N PHE A 34 -9.01 -3.14 -10.25
CA PHE A 34 -8.83 -1.70 -10.16
C PHE A 34 -9.93 -0.99 -10.96
N GLU A 35 -10.48 0.09 -10.42
CA GLU A 35 -11.49 0.90 -11.09
C GLU A 35 -11.03 2.37 -11.18
N PRO A 36 -10.88 2.94 -12.39
CA PRO A 36 -11.09 2.30 -13.69
C PRO A 36 -10.02 1.24 -14.00
N PRO A 37 -10.31 0.28 -14.92
CA PRO A 37 -9.39 -0.80 -15.24
C PRO A 37 -8.03 -0.30 -15.76
N ARG A 38 -6.97 -0.95 -15.30
CA ARG A 38 -5.60 -0.79 -15.82
C ARG A 38 -5.26 -2.05 -16.61
N GLY A 39 -4.86 -1.89 -17.88
CA GLY A 39 -4.90 -2.97 -18.87
C GLY A 39 -4.11 -4.23 -18.51
N ASP A 40 -2.95 -4.08 -17.89
CA ASP A 40 -2.05 -5.17 -17.47
C ASP A 40 -2.05 -5.40 -15.95
N ASP A 41 -2.95 -4.75 -15.22
CA ASP A 41 -3.02 -4.88 -13.77
C ASP A 41 -3.70 -6.21 -13.39
N PRO A 42 -3.01 -7.11 -12.67
CA PRO A 42 -3.56 -8.42 -12.34
C PRO A 42 -4.60 -8.40 -11.21
N GLY A 43 -5.02 -7.21 -10.75
CA GLY A 43 -5.92 -7.05 -9.61
C GLY A 43 -5.34 -7.63 -8.33
N THR A 44 -6.21 -8.03 -7.41
CA THR A 44 -5.80 -8.66 -6.16
C THR A 44 -5.28 -10.08 -6.34
N ASP A 45 -5.72 -10.80 -7.38
CA ASP A 45 -5.27 -12.17 -7.64
C ASP A 45 -3.76 -12.30 -7.87
N GLY A 46 -3.14 -11.30 -8.51
CA GLY A 46 -1.70 -11.24 -8.68
C GLY A 46 -0.91 -10.71 -7.47
N ARG A 47 -1.56 -10.38 -6.35
CA ARG A 47 -0.95 -9.66 -5.21
C ARG A 47 -1.22 -10.28 -3.83
N ARG A 48 -1.77 -11.49 -3.78
CA ARG A 48 -2.06 -12.23 -2.53
C ARG A 48 -0.91 -13.13 -2.08
N PHE A 49 0.29 -12.56 -1.99
CA PHE A 49 1.45 -13.27 -1.45
C PHE A 49 1.49 -13.10 0.08
N ALA A 50 1.88 -14.15 0.80
CA ALA A 50 2.00 -14.10 2.26
C ALA A 50 3.22 -13.28 2.74
N SER A 51 4.18 -13.01 1.85
CA SER A 51 5.36 -12.21 2.13
C SER A 51 5.90 -11.55 0.87
N GLY A 52 6.72 -10.51 1.06
CA GLY A 52 7.33 -9.73 -0.01
C GLY A 52 8.32 -8.69 0.53
N TYR A 53 8.78 -7.81 -0.35
CA TYR A 53 9.67 -6.71 0.02
C TYR A 53 8.88 -5.41 0.21
N ILE A 54 9.33 -4.57 1.13
CA ILE A 54 8.85 -3.19 1.28
C ILE A 54 9.71 -2.29 0.39
N GLY A 55 9.06 -1.42 -0.39
CA GLY A 55 9.72 -0.48 -1.28
C GLY A 55 9.33 0.97 -0.99
N LEU A 56 10.28 1.88 -1.18
CA LEU A 56 10.04 3.33 -1.20
C LEU A 56 10.16 3.81 -2.64
N GLN A 57 9.11 4.45 -3.17
CA GLN A 57 9.08 4.88 -4.55
C GLN A 57 9.89 6.18 -4.74
N VAL A 58 10.79 6.18 -5.72
CA VAL A 58 11.36 7.42 -6.27
C VAL A 58 10.45 7.88 -7.40
N HIS A 59 9.72 8.97 -7.16
CA HIS A 59 8.69 9.44 -8.07
C HIS A 59 9.16 10.71 -8.82
N GLY A 60 9.80 10.52 -9.97
CA GLY A 60 10.28 11.63 -10.79
C GLY A 60 11.55 12.31 -10.24
N VAL A 61 11.90 13.45 -10.83
CA VAL A 61 13.25 14.06 -10.66
C VAL A 61 13.33 15.15 -9.59
N THR A 62 12.22 15.79 -9.23
CA THR A 62 12.22 16.93 -8.29
C THR A 62 11.67 16.60 -6.90
N ASP A 63 11.05 15.43 -6.73
CA ASP A 63 10.43 15.07 -5.46
C ASP A 63 11.51 14.70 -4.44
N VAL A 64 11.57 15.44 -3.33
CA VAL A 64 12.51 15.20 -2.23
C VAL A 64 11.72 14.81 -0.99
N ILE A 65 11.88 13.57 -0.57
CA ILE A 65 11.30 13.02 0.67
C ILE A 65 12.43 12.45 1.53
N SER A 66 12.35 12.69 2.83
CA SER A 66 13.24 12.07 3.83
C SER A 66 12.43 11.14 4.72
N TYR A 67 13.03 10.00 5.06
CA TYR A 67 12.44 8.98 5.92
C TYR A 67 13.30 8.81 7.16
N ARG A 68 12.67 8.44 8.27
CA ARG A 68 13.33 8.10 9.52
C ARG A 68 12.44 7.14 10.31
N ASP A 69 13.04 6.53 11.33
CA ASP A 69 12.43 5.53 12.20
C ASP A 69 11.87 4.32 11.43
#